data_AF-A0A928F1I7-F1
#
_entry.id   AF-A0A928F1I7-F1
#
_cell.length_a   1.000
_cell.length_b   1.000
_cell.length_c   1.000
_cell.angle_alpha   90.00
_cell.angle_beta   90.00
_cell.angle_gamma   90.00
#
_symmetry.space_group_name_H-M   'P 1'
#
loop_
_entity.id
_entity.type
_entity.pdbx_description
1 polymer ?
#
loop_
_entity_poly.entity_id
_entity_poly.type
_entity_poly.pdbx_seq_one_letter_code
_entity_poly.pdbx_strand_id
1 'polypeptide(L)'
;MQENRFNKKIFSMLIERACGDRSIHRFAKDADISYVQLRKLHAGLQENPPGKKLIKKLSENSLGGVEYEDYIFAAGLCEKKKSADAPSSHDARILEKLSSLSAGQRKTAEEFIDFLSRPGGKKSGGAR
;
A
#
# COMPACT_ATOMS: atom_id res chain seq x y z
N MET A 1 0.73 23.86 15.79
CA MET A 1 1.97 23.32 15.17
C MET A 1 1.57 21.98 14.54
N GLN A 2 1.63 21.84 13.21
CA GLN A 2 1.31 20.55 12.58
C GLN A 2 2.44 19.58 12.92
N GLU A 3 2.16 18.52 13.68
CA GLU A 3 3.10 17.44 13.93
C GLU A 3 3.54 16.87 12.58
N ASN A 4 4.81 17.11 12.26
CA ASN A 4 5.41 16.69 11.00
C ASN A 4 5.53 15.16 11.02
N ARG A 5 4.48 14.48 10.56
CA ARG A 5 4.34 13.01 10.55
C ARG A 5 5.27 12.33 9.53
N PHE A 6 6.21 13.06 8.94
CA PHE A 6 7.18 12.55 7.98
C PHE A 6 8.15 11.59 8.66
N ASN A 7 8.00 10.30 8.37
CA ASN A 7 8.91 9.28 8.86
C ASN A 7 10.12 9.12 7.93
N LYS A 8 11.15 9.92 8.18
CA LYS A 8 12.41 9.94 7.41
C LYS A 8 13.07 8.56 7.32
N LYS A 9 13.02 7.78 8.40
CA LYS A 9 13.63 6.44 8.47
C LYS A 9 12.92 5.46 7.55
N ILE A 10 11.58 5.41 7.60
CA ILE A 10 10.80 4.58 6.68
C ILE A 10 11.03 5.05 5.24
N PHE A 11 10.99 6.35 4.98
CA PHE A 11 11.18 6.88 3.63
C PHE A 11 12.56 6.51 3.05
N SER A 12 13.61 6.55 3.88
CA SER A 12 14.96 6.09 3.53
C SER A 12 14.96 4.61 3.13
N MET A 13 14.37 3.73 3.94
CA MET A 13 14.25 2.30 3.65
C MET A 13 13.46 2.03 2.35
N LEU A 14 12.41 2.81 2.09
CA LEU A 14 11.65 2.73 0.84
C LEU A 14 12.50 3.13 -0.37
N ILE A 15 13.40 4.11 -0.23
CA ILE A 15 14.35 4.45 -1.30
C ILE A 15 15.34 3.31 -1.52
N GLU A 16 15.92 2.74 -0.46
CA GLU A 16 16.83 1.58 -0.57
C GLU A 16 16.16 0.43 -1.32
N ARG A 17 14.92 0.09 -0.93
CA ARG A 17 14.16 -0.98 -1.58
C ARG A 17 13.82 -0.64 -3.03
N ALA A 18 13.32 0.56 -3.31
CA ALA A 18 13.00 0.98 -4.67
C ALA A 18 14.25 1.08 -5.57
N CYS A 19 15.41 1.35 -4.98
CA CYS A 19 16.68 1.37 -5.69
C CYS A 19 16.99 -0.03 -6.23
N GLY A 20 16.81 -1.08 -5.43
CA GLY A 20 17.20 -2.43 -5.81
C GLY A 20 18.71 -2.52 -6.02
N ASP A 21 19.15 -3.22 -7.07
CA ASP A 21 20.57 -3.50 -7.30
C ASP A 21 21.37 -2.33 -7.94
N ARG A 22 20.68 -1.29 -8.42
CA ARG A 22 21.35 -0.11 -9.02
C ARG A 22 21.85 0.84 -7.95
N SER A 23 22.77 1.73 -8.34
CA SER A 23 23.24 2.80 -7.46
C SER A 23 22.19 3.91 -7.29
N ILE A 24 22.22 4.61 -6.15
CA ILE A 24 21.38 5.80 -5.90
C ILE A 24 21.55 6.86 -6.99
N HIS A 25 22.76 7.01 -7.55
CA HIS A 25 23.00 7.94 -8.66
C HIS A 25 22.25 7.52 -9.92
N ARG A 26 22.27 6.22 -10.24
CA ARG A 26 21.52 5.69 -11.38
C ARG A 26 20.02 5.83 -11.17
N PHE A 27 19.53 5.51 -9.97
CA PHE A 27 18.12 5.66 -9.63
C PHE A 27 17.65 7.12 -9.75
N ALA A 28 18.44 8.09 -9.28
CA ALA A 28 18.12 9.51 -9.45
C ALA A 28 17.98 9.90 -10.93
N LYS A 29 18.88 9.39 -11.77
CA LYS A 29 18.85 9.65 -13.22
C LYS A 29 17.63 9.02 -13.89
N ASP A 30 17.31 7.77 -13.58
CA ASP A 30 16.17 7.06 -14.15
C ASP A 30 14.85 7.75 -13.74
N ALA A 31 14.74 8.17 -12.49
CA ALA A 31 13.57 8.88 -11.97
C ALA A 31 13.50 10.37 -12.36
N ASP A 32 14.46 10.89 -13.12
CA ASP A 32 14.55 12.31 -13.49
C ASP A 32 14.45 13.25 -12.27
N ILE A 33 15.28 12.99 -11.26
CA ILE A 33 15.38 13.81 -10.04
C ILE A 33 16.84 14.17 -9.73
N SER A 34 17.03 15.28 -9.01
CA SER A 34 18.36 15.69 -8.57
C SER A 34 18.97 14.62 -7.65
N TYR A 35 20.19 14.16 -7.99
CA TYR A 35 20.96 13.25 -7.16
C TYR A 35 21.15 13.79 -5.73
N VAL A 36 21.38 15.09 -5.58
CA VAL A 36 21.56 15.74 -4.27
C VAL A 36 20.28 15.61 -3.44
N GLN A 37 19.12 15.79 -4.07
CA GLN A 37 17.84 15.67 -3.40
C GLN A 37 17.54 14.22 -2.99
N LEU A 38 17.75 13.26 -3.89
CA LEU A 38 17.58 11.84 -3.57
C LEU A 38 18.51 11.40 -2.44
N ARG A 39 19.78 11.83 -2.46
CA ARG A 39 20.75 11.52 -1.42
C ARG A 39 20.33 12.08 -0.06
N LYS A 40 19.78 13.31 -0.01
CA LYS A 40 19.26 13.89 1.25
C LYS A 40 18.09 13.09 1.81
N LEU A 41 17.17 12.64 0.95
CA LEU A 41 16.04 11.80 1.34
C LEU A 41 16.52 10.42 1.84
N HIS A 42 17.43 9.79 1.09
CA HIS A 42 18.01 8.49 1.44
C HIS A 42 18.79 8.53 2.77
N ALA A 43 19.55 9.59 3.03
CA ALA A 43 20.27 9.77 4.28
C ALA A 43 19.38 10.26 5.45
N GLY A 44 18.07 10.47 5.23
CA GLY A 44 17.15 10.98 6.25
C GLY A 44 17.46 12.42 6.71
N LEU A 45 18.18 13.20 5.90
CA LEU A 45 18.60 14.58 6.21
C LEU A 45 17.58 15.65 5.81
N GLN A 46 16.49 15.26 5.13
CA GLN A 46 15.47 16.20 4.72
C GLN A 46 14.44 16.40 5.84
N GLU A 47 14.24 17.65 6.26
CA GLU A 47 13.29 17.98 7.35
C GLU A 47 11.83 17.91 6.90
N ASN A 48 11.54 18.39 5.70
CA ASN A 48 10.18 18.43 5.16
C ASN A 48 9.91 17.22 4.25
N PRO A 49 8.69 16.67 4.23
CA PRO A 49 8.34 15.60 3.32
C PRO A 49 8.49 16.05 1.86
N PRO A 50 8.92 15.17 0.94
CA PRO A 50 8.90 15.48 -0.48
C PRO A 50 7.47 15.64 -0.99
N GLY A 51 7.29 16.48 -2.02
CA GLY A 51 5.98 16.68 -2.63
C GLY A 51 5.50 15.47 -3.44
N LYS A 52 4.18 15.35 -3.62
CA LYS A 52 3.50 14.27 -4.38
C LYS A 52 4.10 14.02 -5.77
N LYS A 53 4.47 15.09 -6.50
CA LYS A 53 5.10 14.98 -7.83
C LYS A 53 6.43 14.22 -7.80
N LEU A 54 7.26 14.48 -6.78
CA LEU A 54 8.55 13.79 -6.62
C LEU A 54 8.34 12.35 -6.20
N ILE A 55 7.39 12.11 -5.28
CA ILE A 55 7.02 10.77 -4.85
C ILE A 55 6.57 9.91 -6.04
N LYS A 56 5.74 10.46 -6.94
CA LYS A 56 5.28 9.77 -8.14
C LYS A 56 6.45 9.32 -9.04
N LYS A 57 7.43 10.20 -9.25
CA LYS A 57 8.63 9.88 -10.02
C LYS A 57 9.42 8.72 -9.41
N LEU A 58 9.53 8.67 -8.07
CA LEU A 58 10.20 7.58 -7.36
C LEU A 58 9.46 6.25 -7.53
N SER A 59 8.15 6.24 -7.33
CA SER A 59 7.33 5.02 -7.43
C SER A 59 7.28 4.47 -8.86
N GLU A 60 7.15 5.33 -9.88
CA GLU A 60 7.11 4.92 -11.30
C GLU A 60 8.41 4.26 -11.76
N ASN A 61 9.52 4.56 -11.10
CA ASN A 61 10.83 4.01 -11.44
C ASN A 61 11.32 2.97 -10.44
N SER A 62 10.50 2.51 -9.51
CA SER A 62 10.85 1.56 -8.45
C SER A 62 11.11 0.15 -8.98
N LEU A 63 12.23 -0.46 -8.60
CA LEU A 63 12.55 -1.87 -8.92
C LEU A 63 12.22 -2.83 -7.77
N GLY A 64 11.91 -2.33 -6.57
CA GLY A 64 11.65 -3.12 -5.37
C GLY A 64 10.18 -3.29 -5.00
N GLY A 65 9.27 -3.00 -5.93
CA GLY A 65 7.83 -3.06 -5.70
C GLY A 65 7.32 -2.05 -4.69
N VAL A 66 8.04 -0.93 -4.49
CA VAL A 66 7.57 0.18 -3.66
C VAL A 66 6.58 1.02 -4.46
N GLU A 67 5.38 1.17 -3.94
CA GLU A 67 4.28 1.88 -4.58
C GLU A 67 4.21 3.36 -4.14
N TYR A 68 3.37 4.13 -4.82
CA TYR A 68 3.16 5.54 -4.52
C TYR A 68 2.61 5.74 -3.10
N GLU A 69 1.71 4.86 -2.69
CA GLU A 69 1.03 4.81 -1.40
C GLU A 69 2.01 4.62 -0.24
N ASP A 70 3.03 3.77 -0.41
CA ASP A 70 4.07 3.53 0.59
C ASP A 70 4.83 4.82 0.91
N TYR A 71 5.24 5.54 -0.14
CA TYR A 71 5.92 6.83 0.01
C TYR A 71 5.00 7.91 0.57
N ILE A 72 3.73 7.95 0.18
CA ILE A 72 2.75 8.92 0.72
C ILE A 72 2.51 8.69 2.21
N PHE A 73 2.42 7.42 2.62
CA PHE A 73 2.34 7.03 4.01
C PHE A 73 3.58 7.48 4.79
N ALA A 74 4.77 7.15 4.28
CA ALA A 74 6.03 7.53 4.92
C ALA A 74 6.21 9.06 4.97
N ALA A 75 5.75 9.78 3.94
CA ALA A 75 5.76 11.25 3.88
C ALA A 75 4.75 11.91 4.84
N GLY A 76 3.86 11.14 5.48
CA GLY A 76 2.79 11.69 6.30
C GLY A 76 1.73 12.44 5.47
N LEU A 77 1.71 12.22 4.15
CA LEU A 77 0.79 12.87 3.21
C LEU A 77 -0.49 12.06 2.98
N CYS A 78 -0.65 10.93 3.67
CA CYS A 78 -1.93 10.24 3.71
C CYS A 78 -2.99 11.24 4.21
N GLU A 79 -3.94 11.56 3.34
CA GLU A 79 -5.20 12.08 3.80
C GLU A 79 -5.72 11.11 4.85
N LYS A 80 -6.26 11.62 5.96
CA LYS A 80 -6.99 10.79 6.92
C LYS A 80 -8.18 10.18 6.16
N LYS A 81 -7.94 9.06 5.44
CA LYS A 81 -8.97 8.07 5.23
C LYS A 81 -9.39 7.72 6.64
N LYS A 82 -10.61 8.10 7.02
CA LYS A 82 -11.25 7.61 8.25
C LYS A 82 -10.93 6.12 8.30
N SER A 83 -10.05 5.73 9.23
CA SER A 83 -9.77 4.36 9.67
C SER A 83 -10.41 3.27 8.82
N ALA A 84 -9.63 2.63 7.95
CA ALA A 84 -9.98 1.32 7.41
C ALA A 84 -9.72 0.18 8.42
N ASP A 85 -9.68 0.49 9.72
CA ASP A 85 -9.50 -0.47 10.83
C ASP A 85 -10.67 -0.40 11.84
N ALA A 86 -11.86 -0.02 11.39
CA ALA A 86 -13.08 -0.41 12.07
C ALA A 86 -13.92 -1.18 11.06
N PRO A 87 -14.42 -2.40 11.38
CA PRO A 87 -15.44 -3.02 10.55
C PRO A 87 -16.55 -1.98 10.34
N SER A 88 -17.00 -1.80 9.11
CA SER A 88 -18.13 -0.89 8.88
C SER A 88 -19.28 -1.32 9.79
N SER A 89 -20.20 -0.42 10.14
CA SER A 89 -21.35 -0.78 10.99
C SER A 89 -22.13 -1.99 10.43
N HIS A 90 -22.05 -2.21 9.12
CA HIS A 90 -22.57 -3.38 8.43
C HIS A 90 -21.74 -4.65 8.73
N ASP A 91 -20.41 -4.59 8.63
CA ASP A 91 -19.52 -5.72 8.89
C ASP A 91 -19.56 -6.15 10.35
N ALA A 92 -19.59 -5.19 11.29
CA ALA A 92 -19.72 -5.47 12.71
C ALA A 92 -21.02 -6.23 13.03
N ARG A 93 -22.12 -5.81 12.40
CA ARG A 93 -23.44 -6.44 12.55
C ARG A 93 -23.49 -7.83 11.91
N ILE A 94 -22.75 -8.05 10.82
CA ILE A 94 -22.62 -9.37 10.20
C ILE A 94 -21.82 -10.32 11.11
N LEU A 95 -20.71 -9.85 11.68
CA LEU A 95 -19.88 -10.64 12.60
C LEU A 95 -20.66 -11.04 13.87
N GLU A 96 -21.45 -10.12 14.43
CA GLU A 96 -22.34 -10.39 15.56
C GLU A 96 -23.37 -11.48 15.21
N LYS A 97 -24.02 -11.37 14.05
CA LYS A 97 -24.97 -12.39 13.58
C LYS A 97 -24.29 -13.75 13.38
N LEU A 98 -23.14 -13.80 12.72
CA LEU A 98 -22.37 -15.04 12.55
C LEU A 98 -22.01 -15.69 13.89
N SER A 99 -21.62 -14.90 14.88
CA SER A 99 -21.24 -15.41 16.21
C SER A 99 -22.42 -15.99 17.01
N SER A 100 -23.64 -15.50 16.77
CA SER A 100 -24.86 -15.96 17.46
C SER A 100 -25.50 -17.21 16.82
N LEU A 101 -25.00 -17.65 15.65
CA LEU A 101 -25.51 -18.84 14.97
C LEU A 101 -25.02 -20.15 15.62
N SER A 102 -25.83 -21.20 15.49
CA SER A 102 -25.43 -22.56 15.87
C SER A 102 -24.27 -23.08 15.00
N ALA A 103 -23.58 -24.12 15.46
CA ALA A 103 -22.45 -24.70 14.71
C ALA A 103 -22.83 -25.15 13.29
N GLY A 104 -24.02 -25.75 13.13
CA GLY A 104 -24.54 -26.15 11.82
C GLY A 104 -24.81 -24.96 10.89
N GLN A 105 -25.42 -23.90 11.42
CA GLN A 105 -25.72 -22.69 10.64
C GLN A 105 -24.47 -21.90 10.26
N ARG A 106 -23.46 -21.82 11.15
CA ARG A 106 -22.17 -21.21 10.84
C ARG A 106 -21.47 -21.95 9.71
N LYS A 107 -21.43 -23.28 9.78
CA LYS A 107 -20.85 -24.12 8.74
C LYS A 107 -21.49 -23.86 7.37
N THR A 108 -22.82 -23.79 7.30
CA THR A 108 -23.52 -23.48 6.05
C THR A 108 -23.19 -22.07 5.54
N ALA A 109 -23.08 -21.08 6.43
CA ALA A 109 -22.71 -19.72 6.05
C ALA A 109 -21.27 -19.65 5.49
N GLU A 110 -20.33 -20.35 6.12
CA GLU A 110 -18.93 -20.45 5.68
C GLU A 110 -18.82 -21.12 4.30
N GLU A 111 -19.53 -22.24 4.08
CA GLU A 111 -19.59 -22.92 2.78
C GLU A 111 -20.15 -22.02 1.67
N PHE A 112 -21.14 -21.20 1.99
CA PHE A 112 -21.73 -20.25 1.04
C PHE A 112 -20.79 -19.07 0.73
N ILE A 113 -20.07 -18.56 1.74
CA ILE A 113 -19.04 -17.53 1.54
C ILE A 113 -17.93 -18.08 0.64
N ASP A 114 -17.46 -19.30 0.89
CA ASP A 114 -16.45 -19.95 0.05
C ASP A 114 -16.96 -20.12 -1.40
N PHE A 115 -18.21 -20.56 -1.56
CA PHE A 115 -18.83 -20.70 -2.88
C PHE A 115 -18.87 -19.37 -3.66
N LEU A 116 -19.33 -18.28 -3.03
CA LEU A 116 -19.41 -16.96 -3.66
C LEU A 116 -18.03 -16.33 -3.90
N SER A 117 -17.03 -16.68 -3.09
CA SER A 117 -15.66 -16.17 -3.20
C SER A 117 -14.86 -16.86 -4.31
N ARG A 118 -15.36 -17.97 -4.85
CA ARG A 118 -14.77 -18.61 -6.03
C ARG A 118 -15.07 -17.76 -7.27
N PRO A 119 -14.05 -17.27 -8.00
CA PRO A 119 -14.27 -16.53 -9.24
C PRO A 119 -14.94 -17.46 -10.28
N GLY A 120 -16.14 -17.11 -10.71
CA GLY A 120 -16.89 -17.84 -11.74
C GLY A 120 -16.34 -17.58 -13.15
N GLY A 121 -15.76 -18.62 -13.77
CA GLY A 121 -15.86 -18.81 -15.22
C GLY A 121 -14.58 -19.00 -16.04
N LYS A 122 -13.98 -20.21 -16.01
CA LYS A 122 -13.42 -20.76 -17.26
C LYS A 122 -14.60 -21.33 -18.06
N LYS A 123 -15.01 -20.63 -19.14
CA LYS A 123 -15.80 -21.26 -20.19
C LYS A 123 -14.94 -22.36 -20.81
N SER A 124 -15.26 -23.62 -20.53
CA SER A 124 -14.78 -24.75 -21.31
C SER A 124 -15.35 -24.59 -22.72
N GLY A 125 -14.54 -24.08 -23.65
CA GLY A 125 -14.83 -24.16 -25.08
C GLY A 125 -14.78 -25.63 -25.49
N GLY A 126 -15.93 -26.20 -25.81
CA GLY A 126 -16.07 -27.57 -26.27
C GLY A 126 -17.25 -27.67 -27.23
N ALA A 127 -16.96 -28.23 -28.39
CA ALA A 127 -17.87 -28.63 -29.47
C ALA A 127 -18.50 -27.53 -30.33
N ARG A 128 -17.87 -27.27 -31.48
CA ARG A 128 -18.37 -27.75 -32.79
C ARG A 128 -17.25 -27.79 -33.81
#